data_AF-A0ABD3UH04-F1
#
_entry.id   AF-A0ABD3UH04-F1
#
_cell.length_a   1.000
_cell.length_b   1.000
_cell.length_c   1.000
_cell.angle_alpha   90.00
_cell.angle_beta   90.00
_cell.angle_gamma   90.00
#
_symmetry.space_group_name_H-M   'P 1'
#
loop_
_entity.id
_entity.type
_entity.pdbx_description
1 polymer ?
#
loop_
_entity_poly.entity_id
_entity_poly.type
_entity_poly.pdbx_seq_one_letter_code
_entity_poly.pdbx_strand_id
1 'polypeptide(L)'
;MDSGQCCPFSGTFDPCYVGNNKPFPYMSDRCPDCDYHSNDRSDLYDLDHDTWYITTFNMTTRYVSPSGCGTRIPIWMNGMIPMIGEGVVSRTACLATFEELCALSYSIKVKRCDSSYTVYCLDNLPSSVQQRYCFDFDPSIFTTTTSTTTSAKLPTTDPPRKGREGIHIFKDTGVQSWVTVVIACLSITIVVLVAIIVVVYRQFRKNHNRYRTFPYNDMPPPYNQVHGSIPINEKELTAIANVKTRY
;
A
#
# COMPACT_ATOMS: atom_id res chain seq x y z
N MET A 1 6.28 23.33 -23.27
CA MET A 1 6.08 21.87 -23.29
C MET A 1 5.74 21.50 -21.86
N ASP A 2 4.47 21.21 -21.61
CA ASP A 2 3.90 21.12 -20.27
C ASP A 2 4.22 19.76 -19.65
N SER A 3 5.31 19.71 -18.88
CA SER A 3 5.86 18.48 -18.28
C SER A 3 5.22 18.20 -16.92
N GLY A 4 3.89 18.04 -16.86
CA GLY A 4 3.27 17.86 -15.53
C GLY A 4 1.78 17.58 -15.45
N GLN A 5 1.09 17.21 -16.54
CA GLN A 5 -0.34 16.96 -16.45
C GLN A 5 -0.72 15.56 -16.92
N CYS A 6 -0.85 14.67 -15.94
CA CYS A 6 -1.43 13.35 -16.04
C CYS A 6 -2.76 13.40 -16.82
N CYS A 7 -2.80 12.68 -17.95
CA CYS A 7 -3.87 12.63 -18.95
C CYS A 7 -4.26 13.98 -19.59
N PRO A 8 -4.04 14.18 -20.89
CA PRO A 8 -4.63 15.30 -21.61
C PRO A 8 -6.16 15.18 -21.61
N PHE A 9 -6.85 16.23 -21.17
CA PHE A 9 -8.30 16.36 -21.33
C PHE A 9 -8.55 17.44 -22.39
N SER A 10 -8.98 17.02 -23.58
CA SER A 10 -9.49 17.93 -24.61
C SER A 10 -11.01 17.98 -24.54
N GLY A 11 -11.63 19.08 -24.93
CA GLY A 11 -13.09 19.25 -24.85
C GLY A 11 -13.93 18.23 -25.63
N THR A 12 -13.29 17.40 -26.47
CA THR A 12 -13.92 16.31 -27.21
C THR A 12 -13.59 14.91 -26.66
N PHE A 13 -12.65 14.80 -25.73
CA PHE A 13 -12.25 13.53 -25.12
C PHE A 13 -13.00 13.32 -23.80
N ASP A 14 -13.90 12.35 -23.76
CA ASP A 14 -14.58 11.95 -22.53
C ASP A 14 -14.11 10.55 -22.09
N PRO A 15 -13.43 10.41 -20.94
CA PRO A 15 -12.94 9.13 -20.45
C PRO A 15 -14.05 8.15 -20.07
N CYS A 16 -15.32 8.58 -20.01
CA CYS A 16 -16.46 7.71 -19.74
C CYS A 16 -16.85 6.81 -20.91
N TYR A 17 -16.44 7.14 -22.14
CA TYR A 17 -16.77 6.34 -23.32
C TYR A 17 -15.89 5.10 -23.44
N VAL A 18 -16.51 4.01 -23.91
CA VAL A 18 -15.80 2.76 -24.23
C VAL A 18 -14.70 3.05 -25.25
N GLY A 19 -13.49 2.55 -24.97
CA GLY A 19 -12.30 2.80 -25.80
C GLY A 19 -11.41 3.94 -25.30
N ASN A 20 -11.92 4.83 -24.44
CA ASN A 20 -11.14 5.90 -23.83
C ASN A 20 -10.61 5.55 -22.43
N ASN A 21 -10.88 4.33 -21.95
CA ASN A 21 -10.46 3.84 -20.64
C ASN A 21 -10.07 2.35 -20.71
N LYS A 22 -9.30 1.89 -19.70
CA LYS A 22 -8.93 0.49 -19.49
C LYS A 22 -9.49 -0.02 -18.17
N PRO A 23 -9.83 -1.31 -18.03
CA PRO A 23 -10.18 -1.88 -16.73
C PRO A 23 -9.07 -1.66 -15.70
N PHE A 24 -9.43 -1.29 -14.47
CA PHE A 24 -8.45 -1.12 -13.42
C PHE A 24 -7.79 -2.47 -13.05
N PRO A 25 -6.45 -2.58 -13.08
CA PRO A 25 -5.76 -3.86 -12.90
C PRO A 25 -5.74 -4.30 -11.43
N TYR A 26 -5.86 -5.62 -11.21
CA TYR A 26 -5.74 -6.26 -9.90
C TYR A 26 -6.66 -5.63 -8.84
N MET A 27 -7.96 -5.49 -9.12
CA MET A 27 -8.90 -4.87 -8.16
C MET A 27 -9.13 -5.73 -6.91
N SER A 28 -9.05 -7.05 -7.04
CA SER A 28 -9.42 -8.01 -5.98
C SER A 28 -8.54 -7.97 -4.74
N ASP A 29 -7.33 -7.42 -4.83
CA ASP A 29 -6.37 -7.31 -3.73
C ASP A 29 -6.08 -5.86 -3.32
N ARG A 30 -6.88 -4.90 -3.81
CA ARG A 30 -6.74 -3.46 -3.50
C ARG A 30 -7.66 -2.96 -2.38
N CYS A 31 -8.33 -3.86 -1.66
CA CYS A 31 -9.22 -3.49 -0.57
C CYS A 31 -8.46 -2.91 0.64
N PRO A 32 -9.02 -1.96 1.40
CA PRO A 32 -8.34 -1.38 2.56
C PRO A 32 -7.85 -2.42 3.56
N ASP A 33 -8.63 -3.50 3.73
CA ASP A 33 -8.37 -4.59 4.67
C ASP A 33 -7.62 -5.78 4.02
N CYS A 34 -7.22 -5.65 2.76
CA CYS A 34 -6.45 -6.67 2.06
C CYS A 34 -4.99 -6.60 2.51
N ASP A 35 -4.54 -7.62 3.22
CA ASP A 35 -3.16 -7.72 3.69
C ASP A 35 -2.16 -7.72 2.52
N TYR A 36 -1.03 -7.07 2.74
CA TYR A 36 0.14 -7.17 1.87
C TYR A 36 0.65 -8.61 1.83
N HIS A 37 0.56 -9.22 0.65
CA HIS A 37 1.30 -10.43 0.32
C HIS A 37 2.63 -10.02 -0.33
N SER A 38 3.72 -10.72 -0.04
CA SER A 38 5.11 -10.39 -0.45
C SER A 38 5.38 -10.39 -1.96
N ASN A 39 4.35 -10.33 -2.80
CA ASN A 39 4.39 -10.45 -4.25
C ASN A 39 4.81 -9.15 -4.94
N ASP A 40 5.50 -8.25 -4.24
CA ASP A 40 6.09 -7.01 -4.77
C ASP A 40 5.16 -6.11 -5.61
N ARG A 41 3.84 -6.14 -5.34
CA ARG A 41 2.87 -5.36 -6.11
C ARG A 41 3.10 -3.86 -5.94
N SER A 42 3.26 -3.17 -7.07
CA SER A 42 3.51 -1.73 -7.12
C SER A 42 2.89 -1.12 -8.37
N ASP A 43 2.23 0.03 -8.19
CA ASP A 43 1.64 0.78 -9.30
C ASP A 43 2.69 1.49 -10.16
N LEU A 44 3.98 1.40 -9.82
CA LEU A 44 5.07 1.69 -10.75
C LEU A 44 5.02 0.79 -12.00
N TYR A 45 4.63 -0.49 -11.83
CA TYR A 45 4.61 -1.48 -12.91
C TYR A 45 3.20 -1.90 -13.32
N ASP A 46 2.23 -1.79 -12.41
CA ASP A 46 0.85 -2.19 -12.68
C ASP A 46 0.06 -1.13 -13.47
N LEU A 47 0.50 0.15 -13.48
CA LEU A 47 -0.17 1.24 -14.18
C LEU A 47 0.69 1.83 -15.31
N ASP A 48 0.05 2.10 -16.43
CA ASP A 48 0.55 2.93 -17.53
C ASP A 48 0.42 4.43 -17.22
N HIS A 49 1.36 5.23 -17.73
CA HIS A 49 1.24 6.70 -17.77
C HIS A 49 0.07 7.18 -18.65
N ASP A 50 -0.45 8.37 -18.35
CA ASP A 50 -1.46 9.07 -19.16
C ASP A 50 -2.70 8.23 -19.53
N THR A 51 -3.06 7.28 -18.66
CA THR A 51 -4.11 6.29 -18.91
C THR A 51 -5.29 6.48 -17.96
N TRP A 52 -6.50 6.46 -18.53
CA TRP A 52 -7.74 6.42 -17.75
C TRP A 52 -8.13 4.98 -17.43
N TYR A 53 -8.43 4.73 -16.17
CA TYR A 53 -8.91 3.44 -15.69
C TYR A 53 -10.37 3.50 -15.26
N ILE A 54 -11.15 2.48 -15.62
CA ILE A 54 -12.55 2.31 -15.22
C ILE A 54 -12.68 1.27 -14.10
N THR A 55 -13.53 1.56 -13.13
CA THR A 55 -13.90 0.63 -12.05
C THR A 55 -15.28 0.94 -11.48
N THR A 56 -15.96 -0.08 -10.96
CA THR A 56 -17.21 0.05 -10.19
C THR A 56 -16.96 0.39 -8.71
N PHE A 57 -15.71 0.27 -8.25
CA PHE A 57 -15.31 0.56 -6.88
C PHE A 57 -14.70 1.95 -6.79
N ASN A 58 -14.98 2.64 -5.69
CA ASN A 58 -14.39 3.95 -5.46
C ASN A 58 -12.99 3.81 -4.86
N MET A 59 -12.08 4.66 -5.29
CA MET A 59 -10.83 4.86 -4.57
C MET A 59 -11.16 5.29 -3.14
N THR A 60 -10.54 4.65 -2.14
CA THR A 60 -10.85 4.93 -0.74
C THR A 60 -10.55 6.38 -0.40
N THR A 61 -11.49 7.04 0.27
CA THR A 61 -11.34 8.43 0.72
C THR A 61 -10.93 8.55 2.19
N ARG A 62 -10.67 7.40 2.83
CA ARG A 62 -10.20 7.32 4.21
C ARG A 62 -8.75 6.85 4.24
N TYR A 63 -8.03 7.30 5.27
CA TYR A 63 -6.70 6.78 5.56
C TYR A 63 -6.75 5.26 5.68
N VAL A 64 -5.73 4.60 5.12
CA VAL A 64 -5.50 3.17 5.26
C VAL A 64 -4.14 2.97 5.90
N SER A 65 -4.08 2.11 6.91
CA SER A 65 -2.83 1.79 7.58
C SER A 65 -1.85 1.10 6.62
N PRO A 66 -0.53 1.30 6.80
CA PRO A 66 0.47 0.61 5.99
C PRO A 66 0.27 -0.91 6.02
N SER A 67 0.62 -1.57 4.93
CA SER A 67 0.35 -3.00 4.65
C SER A 67 -1.10 -3.34 4.25
N GLY A 68 -2.00 -2.37 4.13
CA GLY A 68 -3.31 -2.54 3.49
C GLY A 68 -3.27 -2.46 1.96
N CYS A 69 -4.40 -2.73 1.30
CA CYS A 69 -4.55 -2.62 -0.16
C CYS A 69 -3.56 -3.48 -0.95
N GLY A 70 -3.13 -4.61 -0.39
CA GLY A 70 -2.21 -5.54 -1.03
C GLY A 70 -0.85 -4.91 -1.36
N THR A 71 -0.39 -3.94 -0.58
CA THR A 71 0.89 -3.24 -0.76
C THR A 71 1.52 -2.83 0.57
N ARG A 72 2.83 -2.57 0.62
CA ARG A 72 3.45 -2.01 1.83
C ARG A 72 2.92 -0.61 2.15
N ILE A 73 2.75 0.22 1.13
CA ILE A 73 2.44 1.64 1.30
C ILE A 73 1.18 1.99 0.49
N PRO A 74 0.01 2.04 1.13
CA PRO A 74 -1.22 2.37 0.43
C PRO A 74 -1.32 3.86 0.14
N ILE A 75 -2.00 4.17 -0.95
CA ILE A 75 -2.33 5.54 -1.37
C ILE A 75 -3.85 5.68 -1.40
N TRP A 76 -4.36 6.66 -0.65
CA TRP A 76 -5.78 6.96 -0.51
C TRP A 76 -6.11 8.34 -1.10
N MET A 77 -7.37 8.61 -1.46
CA MET A 77 -7.76 9.87 -2.06
C MET A 77 -8.19 10.87 -0.98
N ASN A 78 -7.52 12.01 -0.90
CA ASN A 78 -7.95 13.13 -0.09
C ASN A 78 -9.03 13.94 -0.84
N GLY A 79 -10.27 13.85 -0.35
CA GLY A 79 -11.44 14.51 -0.89
C GLY A 79 -12.58 13.53 -1.11
N MET A 80 -13.66 14.03 -1.72
CA MET A 80 -14.85 13.22 -2.02
C MET A 80 -14.83 12.72 -3.47
N ILE A 81 -15.47 11.58 -3.68
CA ILE A 81 -15.82 11.10 -5.02
C ILE A 81 -16.75 12.15 -5.67
N PRO A 82 -16.49 12.55 -6.92
CA PRO A 82 -17.31 13.57 -7.60
C PRO A 82 -18.75 13.12 -7.77
N MET A 83 -19.68 14.07 -7.78
CA MET A 83 -21.06 13.77 -8.18
C MET A 83 -21.18 13.60 -9.70
N ILE A 84 -22.22 12.89 -10.14
CA ILE A 84 -22.56 12.80 -11.56
C ILE A 84 -22.82 14.21 -12.09
N GLY A 85 -22.17 14.57 -13.20
CA GLY A 85 -22.31 15.90 -13.82
C GLY A 85 -21.26 16.94 -13.39
N GLU A 86 -20.44 16.68 -12.36
CA GLU A 86 -19.32 17.55 -11.99
C GLU A 86 -18.19 17.56 -13.04
N GLY A 87 -18.22 16.61 -13.97
CA GLY A 87 -17.18 16.46 -14.99
C GLY A 87 -15.89 15.86 -14.42
N VAL A 88 -14.76 16.18 -15.07
CA VAL A 88 -13.44 15.77 -14.60
C VAL A 88 -12.95 16.75 -13.55
N VAL A 89 -12.63 16.25 -12.36
CA VAL A 89 -12.11 17.06 -11.26
C VAL A 89 -10.76 16.55 -10.78
N SER A 90 -9.90 17.48 -10.39
CA SER A 90 -8.63 17.16 -9.75
C SER A 90 -8.84 16.81 -8.27
N ARG A 91 -8.12 15.81 -7.80
CA ARG A 91 -8.03 15.42 -6.39
C ARG A 91 -6.58 15.17 -6.02
N THR A 92 -6.32 15.10 -4.72
CA THR A 92 -5.01 14.73 -4.20
C THR A 92 -5.07 13.30 -3.70
N ALA A 93 -4.16 12.46 -4.15
CA ALA A 93 -3.93 11.14 -3.58
C ALA A 93 -2.77 11.23 -2.58
N CYS A 94 -2.89 10.55 -1.45
CA CYS A 94 -2.02 10.68 -0.29
C CYS A 94 -1.39 9.33 0.04
N LEU A 95 -0.06 9.33 0.08
CA LEU A 95 0.73 8.19 0.53
C LEU A 95 0.70 8.09 2.05
N ALA A 96 0.20 6.98 2.56
CA ALA A 96 0.05 6.73 3.99
C ALA A 96 1.30 6.07 4.58
N THR A 97 1.81 6.63 5.68
CA THR A 97 2.86 6.00 6.49
C THR A 97 2.35 5.80 7.93
N PHE A 98 3.18 5.19 8.79
CA PHE A 98 2.85 5.07 10.22
C PHE A 98 2.95 6.40 10.97
N GLU A 99 3.70 7.37 10.45
CA GLU A 99 3.96 8.65 11.11
C GLU A 99 3.07 9.78 10.58
N GLU A 100 2.76 9.74 9.28
CA GLU A 100 2.03 10.79 8.58
C GLU A 100 0.92 10.20 7.70
N LEU A 101 -0.26 10.83 7.76
CA LEU A 101 -1.43 10.43 6.97
C LEU A 101 -1.24 10.68 5.47
N CYS A 102 -0.41 11.67 5.11
CA CYS A 102 -0.13 12.07 3.73
C CYS A 102 1.33 12.53 3.62
N ALA A 103 2.27 11.58 3.67
CA ALA A 103 3.70 11.88 3.62
C ALA A 103 4.14 12.39 2.23
N LEU A 104 3.48 11.88 1.19
CA LEU A 104 3.63 12.34 -0.19
C LEU A 104 2.26 12.48 -0.83
N SER A 105 2.13 13.44 -1.73
CA SER A 105 0.91 13.74 -2.45
C SER A 105 1.07 13.60 -3.95
N TYR A 106 0.10 12.97 -4.61
CA TYR A 106 0.00 12.86 -6.06
C TYR A 106 -1.24 13.60 -6.56
N SER A 107 -1.11 14.34 -7.66
CA SER A 107 -2.25 14.94 -8.33
C SER A 107 -2.93 13.89 -9.20
N ILE A 108 -4.22 13.69 -9.00
CA ILE A 108 -5.01 12.71 -9.77
C ILE A 108 -6.23 13.40 -10.39
N LYS A 109 -6.80 12.80 -11.42
CA LYS A 109 -8.10 13.22 -11.96
C LYS A 109 -9.13 12.11 -11.80
N VAL A 110 -10.34 12.49 -11.48
CA VAL A 110 -11.46 11.56 -11.28
C VAL A 110 -12.73 12.13 -11.91
N LYS A 111 -13.55 11.25 -12.47
CA LYS A 111 -14.89 11.59 -12.97
C LYS A 111 -15.86 10.46 -12.65
N ARG A 112 -17.00 10.84 -12.08
CA ARG A 112 -18.15 9.94 -11.90
C ARG A 112 -18.98 9.97 -13.19
N CYS A 113 -18.96 8.86 -13.94
CA CYS A 113 -19.58 8.80 -15.26
C CYS A 113 -21.09 8.58 -15.18
N ASP A 114 -21.51 7.66 -14.32
CA ASP A 114 -22.91 7.38 -14.01
C ASP A 114 -23.05 6.92 -12.56
N SER A 115 -24.13 6.23 -12.20
CA SER A 115 -24.35 5.69 -10.85
C SER A 115 -23.57 4.41 -10.55
N SER A 116 -22.99 3.74 -11.55
CA SER A 116 -22.39 2.41 -11.47
C SER A 116 -20.86 2.38 -11.55
N TYR A 117 -20.23 3.36 -12.21
CA TYR A 117 -18.76 3.39 -12.33
C TYR A 117 -18.15 4.79 -12.23
N THR A 118 -16.85 4.78 -11.96
CA THR A 118 -15.99 5.95 -11.85
C THR A 118 -14.73 5.71 -12.70
N VAL A 119 -14.23 6.76 -13.34
CA VAL A 119 -12.97 6.72 -14.08
C VAL A 119 -11.90 7.56 -13.37
N TYR A 120 -10.70 7.03 -13.32
CA TYR A 120 -9.55 7.61 -12.65
C TYR A 120 -8.38 7.72 -13.62
N CYS A 121 -7.76 8.89 -13.69
CA CYS A 121 -6.45 9.05 -14.29
C CYS A 121 -5.44 9.11 -13.15
N LEU A 122 -4.63 8.06 -13.06
CA LEU A 122 -3.62 7.87 -12.03
C LEU A 122 -2.30 7.63 -12.76
N ASP A 123 -1.31 8.48 -12.52
CA ASP A 123 0.05 8.20 -13.00
C ASP A 123 0.61 7.00 -12.25
N ASN A 124 1.48 6.27 -12.93
CA ASN A 124 2.36 5.32 -12.26
C ASN A 124 3.21 6.05 -11.21
N LEU A 125 3.70 5.29 -10.24
CA LEU A 125 4.37 5.88 -9.10
C LEU A 125 5.89 5.91 -9.35
N PRO A 126 6.60 7.02 -9.07
CA PRO A 126 7.99 7.20 -9.50
C PRO A 126 9.04 6.43 -8.69
N SER A 127 8.62 5.55 -7.76
CA SER A 127 9.52 4.88 -6.81
C SER A 127 9.35 3.37 -6.85
N SER A 128 10.47 2.65 -6.73
CA SER A 128 10.54 1.18 -6.69
C SER A 128 10.02 0.58 -5.38
N VAL A 129 9.61 1.40 -4.42
CA VAL A 129 8.94 0.92 -3.21
C VAL A 129 7.58 0.31 -3.58
N GLN A 130 7.12 -0.71 -2.85
CA GLN A 130 5.78 -1.26 -3.05
C GLN A 130 4.74 -0.24 -2.55
N GLN A 131 4.10 0.45 -3.49
CA GLN A 131 3.03 1.41 -3.22
C GLN A 131 1.92 1.27 -4.27
N ARG A 132 0.67 1.41 -3.84
CA ARG A 132 -0.52 1.21 -4.69
C ARG A 132 -1.68 2.11 -4.27
N TYR A 133 -2.45 2.56 -5.25
CA TYR A 133 -3.75 3.19 -5.04
C TYR A 133 -4.78 2.17 -4.54
N CYS A 134 -5.50 2.58 -3.50
CA CYS A 134 -6.41 1.73 -2.76
C CYS A 134 -7.89 1.97 -3.10
N PHE A 135 -8.68 0.91 -3.15
CA PHE A 135 -10.08 0.96 -3.59
C PHE A 135 -10.98 0.22 -2.60
N ASP A 136 -12.17 0.76 -2.33
CA ASP A 136 -13.19 0.17 -1.46
C ASP A 136 -13.86 -1.06 -2.09
N PHE A 137 -13.05 -2.07 -2.41
CA PHE A 137 -13.47 -3.42 -2.74
C PHE A 137 -13.77 -4.18 -1.45
N ASP A 138 -14.84 -4.97 -1.42
CA ASP A 138 -15.13 -5.87 -0.30
C ASP A 138 -15.08 -7.33 -0.80
N PRO A 139 -14.05 -8.12 -0.44
CA PRO A 139 -13.96 -9.52 -0.86
C PRO A 139 -15.03 -10.42 -0.19
N SER A 140 -15.61 -10.00 0.93
CA SER A 140 -16.58 -10.83 1.68
C SER A 140 -17.90 -11.03 0.92
N ILE A 141 -18.29 -10.07 0.08
CA ILE A 141 -19.52 -10.15 -0.73
C ILE A 141 -19.47 -11.27 -1.76
N PHE A 142 -18.28 -11.75 -2.13
CA PHE A 142 -18.08 -12.84 -3.08
C PHE A 142 -17.82 -14.21 -2.41
N THR A 143 -17.56 -14.25 -1.10
CA THR A 143 -17.37 -15.51 -0.35
C THR A 143 -18.68 -16.10 0.18
N THR A 144 -19.79 -15.35 0.12
CA THR A 144 -21.09 -15.78 0.67
C THR A 144 -21.80 -16.86 -0.19
N THR A 145 -21.35 -17.15 -1.41
CA THR A 145 -22.03 -18.11 -2.31
C THR A 145 -21.60 -19.58 -2.12
N THR A 146 -20.63 -19.89 -1.25
CA THR A 146 -20.05 -21.26 -1.16
C THR A 146 -20.12 -21.88 0.24
N SER A 147 -21.22 -21.71 0.97
CA SER A 147 -21.45 -22.48 2.22
C SER A 147 -22.89 -22.98 2.35
N THR A 148 -23.27 -23.94 1.49
CA THR A 148 -24.40 -24.83 1.77
C THR A 148 -24.19 -26.17 1.07
N THR A 149 -23.47 -27.07 1.73
CA THR A 149 -23.62 -28.52 1.48
C THR A 149 -23.95 -29.19 2.80
N THR A 150 -25.26 -29.30 3.02
CA THR A 150 -25.93 -30.30 3.84
C THR A 150 -25.31 -31.68 3.57
N SER A 151 -24.79 -32.35 4.60
CA SER A 151 -24.53 -33.79 4.55
C SER A 151 -25.29 -34.48 5.67
N ALA A 152 -26.41 -35.08 5.28
CA ALA A 152 -27.18 -35.99 6.10
C ALA A 152 -26.52 -37.38 6.10
N LYS A 153 -26.14 -37.80 7.31
CA LYS A 153 -25.95 -39.14 7.89
C LYS A 153 -26.27 -40.40 7.06
N LEU A 154 -25.44 -41.44 7.23
CA LEU A 154 -25.88 -42.85 7.23
C LEU A 154 -25.16 -43.63 8.37
N PRO A 155 -25.83 -44.59 9.05
CA PRO A 155 -25.45 -45.04 10.39
C PRO A 155 -24.56 -46.28 10.37
N THR A 156 -23.65 -46.35 11.35
CA THR A 156 -22.98 -47.62 11.68
C THR A 156 -22.91 -47.81 13.19
N THR A 157 -23.37 -49.00 13.57
CA THR A 157 -23.68 -49.63 14.84
C THR A 157 -22.50 -49.69 15.84
N ASP A 158 -22.78 -49.35 17.11
CA ASP A 158 -21.93 -49.61 18.29
C ASP A 158 -21.77 -51.10 18.59
N PRO A 159 -20.70 -51.47 19.32
CA PRO A 159 -20.93 -52.21 20.56
C PRO A 159 -20.13 -51.68 21.77
N PRO A 160 -20.52 -52.08 23.01
CA PRO A 160 -20.35 -51.25 24.20
C PRO A 160 -19.19 -51.69 25.09
N ARG A 161 -18.62 -50.77 25.90
CA ARG A 161 -18.33 -51.08 27.33
C ARG A 161 -17.87 -49.90 28.20
N LYS A 162 -18.60 -49.82 29.32
CA LYS A 162 -18.17 -49.60 30.73
C LYS A 162 -17.39 -48.34 31.09
N GLY A 163 -18.09 -47.47 31.82
CA GLY A 163 -17.49 -46.45 32.67
C GLY A 163 -16.66 -47.03 33.81
N ARG A 164 -15.76 -46.19 34.33
CA ARG A 164 -15.15 -46.34 35.64
C ARG A 164 -14.77 -44.98 36.19
N GLU A 165 -15.20 -44.76 37.43
CA GLU A 165 -14.97 -43.62 38.30
C GLU A 165 -13.50 -43.39 38.63
N GLY A 166 -13.18 -42.15 39.06
CA GLY A 166 -12.13 -41.89 40.04
C GLY A 166 -10.97 -41.01 39.56
N ILE A 167 -11.09 -39.68 39.74
CA ILE A 167 -9.93 -38.77 39.79
C ILE A 167 -9.33 -38.89 41.20
N HIS A 168 -8.19 -39.55 41.30
CA HIS A 168 -7.31 -39.44 42.47
C HIS A 168 -6.36 -38.27 42.26
N ILE A 169 -6.53 -37.22 43.08
CA ILE A 169 -5.56 -36.12 43.20
C ILE A 169 -4.35 -36.68 43.93
N PHE A 170 -3.28 -36.98 43.19
CA PHE A 170 -1.98 -37.31 43.74
C PHE A 170 -1.23 -36.00 44.05
N LYS A 171 -1.14 -35.65 45.33
CA LYS A 171 -0.27 -34.57 45.82
C LYS A 171 1.16 -35.11 45.81
N ASP A 172 1.88 -34.89 44.72
CA ASP A 172 3.30 -35.23 44.62
C ASP A 172 4.15 -34.01 45.00
N THR A 173 4.55 -33.97 46.27
CA THR A 173 5.60 -33.08 46.77
C THR A 173 6.95 -33.57 46.26
N GLY A 174 7.34 -33.09 45.07
CA GLY A 174 8.65 -33.33 44.46
C GLY A 174 8.86 -32.61 43.12
N VAL A 175 7.79 -32.18 42.46
CA VAL A 175 7.81 -31.54 41.12
C VAL A 175 7.74 -29.99 41.17
N GLN A 176 7.80 -29.39 42.37
CA GLN A 176 7.71 -27.94 42.55
C GLN A 176 9.06 -27.20 42.42
N SER A 177 10.20 -27.89 42.44
CA SER A 177 11.50 -27.21 42.50
C SER A 177 12.09 -26.85 41.13
N TRP A 178 11.86 -27.64 40.08
CA TRP A 178 12.43 -27.34 38.76
C TRP A 178 11.53 -26.39 37.95
N VAL A 179 10.21 -26.47 38.12
CA VAL A 179 9.26 -25.56 37.46
C VAL A 179 9.45 -24.12 37.93
N THR A 180 9.67 -23.92 39.23
CA THR A 180 9.95 -22.59 39.81
C THR A 180 11.30 -22.04 39.35
N VAL A 181 12.32 -22.89 39.22
CA VAL A 181 13.63 -22.50 38.65
C VAL A 181 13.51 -22.13 37.18
N VAL A 182 12.77 -22.89 36.37
CA VAL A 182 12.56 -22.58 34.94
C VAL A 182 11.78 -21.27 34.78
N ILE A 183 10.73 -21.04 35.56
CA ILE A 183 9.96 -19.79 35.53
C ILE A 183 10.82 -18.60 35.98
N ALA A 184 11.65 -18.77 37.02
CA ALA A 184 12.58 -17.74 37.46
C ALA A 184 13.65 -17.44 36.39
N CYS A 185 14.18 -18.46 35.71
CA CYS A 185 15.11 -18.27 34.60
C CYS A 185 14.44 -17.55 33.42
N LEU A 186 13.23 -17.93 33.03
CA LEU A 186 12.48 -17.28 31.94
C LEU A 186 12.11 -15.84 32.27
N SER A 187 11.75 -15.55 33.52
CA SER A 187 11.45 -14.17 33.92
C SER A 187 12.71 -13.30 33.91
N ILE A 188 13.84 -13.81 34.38
CA ILE A 188 15.13 -13.11 34.32
C ILE A 188 15.55 -12.86 32.87
N THR A 189 15.43 -13.85 31.97
CA THR A 189 15.79 -13.66 30.56
C THR A 189 14.89 -12.62 29.88
N ILE A 190 13.58 -12.64 30.15
CA ILE A 190 12.65 -11.63 29.63
C ILE A 190 13.01 -10.23 30.13
N VAL A 191 13.32 -10.06 31.42
CA VAL A 191 13.71 -8.77 31.99
C VAL A 191 15.00 -8.25 31.35
N VAL A 192 15.99 -9.12 31.14
CA VAL A 192 17.25 -8.77 30.45
C VAL A 192 16.98 -8.37 28.99
N LEU A 193 16.14 -9.12 28.26
CA LEU A 193 15.78 -8.78 26.88
C LEU A 193 15.06 -7.44 26.79
N VAL A 194 14.10 -7.16 27.69
CA VAL A 194 13.41 -5.87 27.76
C VAL A 194 14.40 -4.74 28.06
N ALA A 195 15.33 -4.94 28.99
CA ALA A 195 16.37 -3.94 29.29
C ALA A 195 17.25 -3.66 28.06
N ILE A 196 17.68 -4.69 27.33
CA ILE A 196 18.45 -4.56 26.08
C ILE A 196 17.63 -3.78 25.04
N ILE A 197 16.37 -4.15 24.82
CA ILE A 197 15.47 -3.46 23.88
C ILE A 197 15.33 -1.98 24.25
N VAL A 198 15.13 -1.66 25.53
CA VAL A 198 15.04 -0.26 26.01
C VAL A 198 16.35 0.49 25.78
N VAL A 199 17.50 -0.14 26.01
CA VAL A 199 18.82 0.47 25.73
C VAL A 199 18.98 0.72 24.24
N VAL A 200 18.72 -0.26 23.39
CA VAL A 200 18.80 -0.12 21.92
C VAL A 200 17.83 0.97 21.44
N TYR A 201 16.60 0.97 21.92
CA TYR A 201 15.62 2.00 21.59
C TYR A 201 16.08 3.39 22.04
N ARG A 202 16.68 3.51 23.24
CA ARG A 202 17.28 4.77 23.71
C ARG A 202 18.47 5.19 22.85
N GLN A 203 19.31 4.26 22.41
CA GLN A 203 20.43 4.56 21.51
C GLN A 203 19.91 5.04 20.15
N PHE A 204 18.92 4.35 19.59
CA PHE A 204 18.27 4.72 18.34
C PHE A 204 17.58 6.08 18.43
N ARG A 205 16.84 6.35 19.52
CA ARG A 205 16.19 7.65 19.78
C ARG A 205 17.21 8.78 19.95
N LYS A 206 18.33 8.53 20.65
CA LYS A 206 19.43 9.51 20.75
C LYS A 206 20.07 9.76 19.38
N ASN A 207 20.23 8.71 18.57
CA ASN A 207 20.79 8.82 17.23
C ASN A 207 19.85 9.61 16.30
N HIS A 208 18.56 9.30 16.30
CA HIS A 208 17.53 10.04 15.56
C HIS A 208 17.45 11.51 15.99
N ASN A 209 17.58 11.80 17.29
CA ASN A 209 17.65 13.18 17.77
C ASN A 209 18.90 13.93 17.30
N ARG A 210 20.04 13.25 17.06
CA ARG A 210 21.21 13.89 16.43
C ARG A 210 20.96 14.27 14.97
N TYR A 211 20.17 13.49 14.23
CA TYR A 211 19.79 13.84 12.85
C TYR A 211 18.77 14.99 12.78
N ARG A 212 18.09 15.32 13.89
CA ARG A 212 17.09 16.42 13.97
C ARG A 212 17.69 17.79 14.30
N THR A 213 18.95 17.87 14.72
CA THR A 213 19.66 19.14 14.98
C THR A 213 20.58 19.48 13.82
N PHE A 214 20.01 19.69 12.64
CA PHE A 214 20.57 20.65 11.69
C PHE A 214 19.75 21.93 11.83
N PRO A 215 20.35 23.06 12.24
CA PRO A 215 19.64 24.33 12.25
C PRO A 215 19.16 24.64 10.82
N TYR A 216 17.93 25.13 10.73
CA TYR A 216 17.18 25.53 9.53
C TYR A 216 17.87 26.59 8.63
N ASN A 217 19.13 26.94 8.90
CA ASN A 217 19.80 28.09 8.29
C ASN A 217 20.79 27.74 7.16
N ASP A 218 20.96 26.46 6.78
CA ASP A 218 21.85 26.05 5.69
C ASP A 218 21.13 25.37 4.52
N MET A 219 19.83 25.64 4.32
CA MET A 219 19.14 25.20 3.10
C MET A 219 19.47 26.19 1.96
N PRO A 220 20.13 25.75 0.87
CA PRO A 220 20.37 26.64 -0.26
C PRO A 220 19.04 27.13 -0.83
N PRO A 221 18.93 28.40 -1.25
CA PRO A 221 17.69 28.95 -1.77
C PRO A 221 17.22 28.15 -2.99
N PRO A 222 15.90 28.11 -3.25
CA PRO A 222 15.38 27.45 -4.44
C PRO A 222 16.03 28.05 -5.68
N TYR A 223 16.58 27.18 -6.53
CA TYR A 223 17.17 27.57 -7.81
C TYR A 223 16.05 28.12 -8.71
N ASN A 224 15.85 29.44 -8.64
CA ASN A 224 15.07 30.19 -9.62
C ASN A 224 15.99 30.52 -10.81
N GLN A 225 15.58 30.02 -11.97
CA GLN A 225 15.88 30.46 -13.35
C GLN A 225 17.14 31.31 -13.57
N VAL A 226 18.16 30.69 -14.17
CA VAL A 226 19.10 31.38 -15.07
C VAL A 226 18.88 30.83 -16.47
N HIS A 227 18.24 31.63 -17.32
CA HIS A 227 18.37 31.52 -18.77
C HIS A 227 19.85 31.65 -19.13
N GLY A 228 20.43 30.60 -19.70
CA GLY A 228 21.78 30.58 -20.24
C GLY A 228 21.87 29.57 -21.37
N SER A 229 21.69 30.04 -22.59
CA SER A 229 21.96 29.28 -23.81
C SER A 229 23.42 28.84 -23.84
N ILE A 230 23.66 27.53 -23.88
CA ILE A 230 24.98 26.95 -24.17
C ILE A 230 25.21 27.06 -25.68
N PRO A 231 26.27 27.74 -26.16
CA PRO A 231 26.66 27.63 -27.56
C PRO A 231 27.34 26.27 -27.76
N ILE A 232 26.64 25.37 -28.45
CA ILE A 232 27.24 24.15 -29.00
C ILE A 232 28.28 24.57 -30.05
N ASN A 233 29.54 24.23 -29.79
CA ASN A 233 30.63 24.46 -30.73
C ASN A 233 30.54 23.44 -31.88
N GLU A 234 30.72 23.91 -33.11
CA GLU A 234 30.57 23.15 -34.37
C GLU A 234 31.48 21.90 -34.46
N LYS A 235 32.53 21.79 -33.63
CA LYS A 235 33.43 20.63 -33.56
C LYS A 235 32.85 19.44 -32.79
N GLU A 236 31.86 19.64 -31.92
CA GLU A 236 31.19 18.54 -31.18
C GLU A 236 30.18 17.77 -32.05
N LEU A 237 29.60 18.42 -33.06
CA LEU A 237 28.63 17.79 -33.97
C LEU A 237 29.27 16.72 -34.88
N THR A 238 30.57 16.82 -35.18
CA THR A 238 31.28 15.84 -36.02
C THR A 238 31.66 14.55 -35.27
N ALA A 239 31.67 14.57 -33.92
CA ALA A 239 31.97 13.38 -33.12
C ALA A 239 30.75 12.44 -32.99
N ILE A 240 29.54 13.00 -32.96
CA ILE A 240 28.29 12.22 -32.80
C ILE A 240 27.87 11.53 -34.12
N ALA A 241 28.25 12.08 -35.28
CA ALA A 241 27.92 11.51 -36.59
C ALA A 241 28.70 10.22 -36.95
N ASN A 242 29.85 9.95 -36.32
CA ASN A 242 30.71 8.81 -36.65
C ASN A 242 30.44 7.53 -35.84
N VAL A 243 29.53 7.56 -34.86
CA VAL A 243 29.16 6.37 -34.06
C VAL A 243 28.03 5.57 -34.73
N LYS A 244 27.33 6.14 -35.72
CA LYS A 244 26.15 5.50 -36.34
C LYS A 244 26.41 4.70 -37.63
N THR A 245 27.66 4.39 -37.96
CA THR A 245 28.03 3.60 -39.17
C THR A 245 28.83 2.32 -38.89
N ARG A 246 28.88 1.84 -37.65
CA ARG A 246 29.34 0.47 -37.37
C ARG A 246 28.37 -0.25 -36.43
N TYR A 247 27.26 -0.71 -36.99
CA TYR A 247 26.60 -2.01 -36.74
C TYR A 247 25.59 -2.24 -37.85
#